data_AF-A0A9E5NCF9-F1
#
_entry.id   AF-A0A9E5NCF9-F1
#
_cell.length_a   1.000
_cell.length_b   1.000
_cell.length_c   1.000
_cell.angle_alpha   90.00
_cell.angle_beta   90.00
_cell.angle_gamma   90.00
#
_symmetry.space_group_name_H-M   'P 1'
#
loop_
_entity.id
_entity.type
_entity.pdbx_description
1 polymer ?
#
loop_
_entity_poly.entity_id
_entity_poly.type
_entity_poly.pdbx_seq_one_letter_code
_entity_poly.pdbx_strand_id
1 'polypeptide(L)'
;MLEAGAIAEQQPLTRGWTLRKALGTYQFWFLIGAQSFYWGLGAYMVLGHQVKFAEDVGYSGTFAASVFALFGIFTAAGQLSSSLSDWIGREKTVTIAAILAIGALAALISVRDTS
;
A
#
# COMPACT_ATOMS: atom_id res chain seq x y z
N MET A 1 -56.70 10.91 24.77
CA MET A 1 -55.55 10.72 25.69
C MET A 1 -54.74 9.57 25.13
N LEU A 2 -53.51 9.88 24.72
CA LEU A 2 -52.37 8.98 24.44
C LEU A 2 -52.50 8.06 23.22
N GLU A 3 -51.77 8.42 22.15
CA GLU A 3 -50.80 7.57 21.41
C GLU A 3 -49.99 8.50 20.47
N ALA A 4 -49.29 9.47 21.05
CA ALA A 4 -48.19 10.19 20.41
C ALA A 4 -46.85 9.60 20.90
N GLY A 5 -46.79 8.26 20.87
CA GLY A 5 -45.67 7.47 21.38
C GLY A 5 -44.58 7.37 20.32
N ALA A 6 -43.50 8.12 20.56
CA ALA A 6 -42.16 7.84 20.05
C ALA A 6 -42.02 7.74 18.53
N ILE A 7 -42.08 8.91 17.87
CA ILE A 7 -41.13 9.17 16.79
C ILE A 7 -39.78 9.25 17.49
N ALA A 8 -39.13 8.10 17.67
CA ALA A 8 -37.76 8.04 18.12
C ALA A 8 -36.95 8.87 17.11
N GLU A 9 -36.57 10.06 17.54
CA GLU A 9 -35.63 10.92 16.85
C GLU A 9 -34.39 10.08 16.57
N GLN A 10 -34.29 9.57 15.34
CA GLN A 10 -33.06 8.98 14.85
C GLN A 10 -32.05 10.11 14.82
N GLN A 11 -31.33 10.30 15.94
CA GLN A 11 -30.14 11.13 15.96
C GLN A 11 -29.28 10.70 14.79
N PRO A 12 -28.93 11.59 13.86
CA PRO A 12 -28.11 11.20 12.73
C PRO A 12 -26.78 10.68 13.30
N LEU A 13 -26.49 9.40 13.06
CA LEU A 13 -25.28 8.70 13.50
C LEU A 13 -23.98 9.29 12.92
N THR A 14 -24.06 10.44 12.24
CA THR A 14 -22.97 11.20 11.67
C THR A 14 -22.65 12.41 12.53
N ARG A 15 -22.21 12.20 13.77
CA ARG A 15 -21.42 13.23 14.47
C ARG A 15 -20.11 13.40 13.66
N GLY A 16 -20.16 14.34 12.72
CA GLY A 16 -19.27 14.46 11.57
C GLY A 16 -17.79 14.33 11.90
N TRP A 17 -17.14 13.34 11.28
CA TRP A 17 -15.69 13.32 11.21
C TRP A 17 -15.22 14.53 10.41
N THR A 18 -14.50 15.43 11.06
CA THR A 18 -13.82 16.54 10.40
C THR A 18 -12.34 16.21 10.25
N LEU A 19 -11.70 16.77 9.21
CA LEU A 19 -10.26 16.60 9.02
C LEU A 19 -9.48 17.02 10.27
N ARG A 20 -9.86 18.15 10.88
CA ARG A 20 -9.27 18.64 12.14
C ARG A 20 -9.33 17.60 13.27
N LYS A 21 -10.44 16.87 13.38
CA LYS A 21 -10.59 15.81 14.39
C LYS A 21 -9.69 14.62 14.05
N ALA A 22 -9.62 14.22 12.78
CA ALA A 22 -8.75 13.13 12.34
C ALA A 22 -7.25 13.42 12.57
N LEU A 23 -6.79 14.65 12.29
CA LEU A 23 -5.42 15.11 12.54
C LEU A 23 -5.00 15.00 14.02
N GLY A 24 -5.96 15.01 14.95
CA GLY A 24 -5.70 14.83 16.39
C GLY A 24 -5.63 13.37 16.85
N THR A 25 -5.85 12.40 15.96
CA THR A 25 -5.89 10.97 16.30
C THR A 25 -4.55 10.29 16.04
N TYR A 26 -4.16 9.34 16.91
CA TYR A 26 -2.94 8.57 16.69
C TYR A 26 -3.06 7.65 15.47
N GLN A 27 -4.25 7.14 15.17
CA GLN A 27 -4.52 6.26 14.02
C GLN A 27 -4.16 6.96 12.71
N PHE A 28 -4.53 8.24 12.56
CA PHE A 28 -4.19 9.03 11.39
C PHE A 28 -2.68 9.12 11.18
N TRP A 29 -1.93 9.46 12.24
CA TRP A 29 -0.48 9.57 12.15
C TRP A 29 0.22 8.22 11.96
N PHE A 30 -0.34 7.15 12.52
CA PHE A 30 0.16 5.79 12.29
C PHE A 30 -0.01 5.38 10.83
N LEU A 31 -1.15 5.73 10.21
CA LEU A 31 -1.38 5.49 8.78
C LEU A 31 -0.43 6.31 7.89
N ILE A 32 -0.22 7.59 8.21
CA ILE A 32 0.77 8.42 7.51
C ILE A 32 2.16 7.78 7.63
N GLY A 33 2.59 7.50 8.86
CA GLY A 33 3.90 6.90 9.12
C GLY A 33 4.07 5.59 8.36
N ALA A 34 3.11 4.67 8.48
CA ALA A 34 3.14 3.39 7.77
C ALA A 34 3.26 3.56 6.26
N GLN A 35 2.45 4.46 5.66
CA GLN A 35 2.51 4.72 4.22
C GLN A 35 3.84 5.36 3.79
N SER A 36 4.33 6.33 4.57
CA SER A 36 5.61 7.00 4.31
C SER A 36 6.79 6.05 4.42
N PHE A 37 6.82 5.16 5.42
CA PHE A 37 7.89 4.17 5.55
C PHE A 37 7.82 3.10 4.46
N TYR A 38 6.62 2.62 4.13
CA TYR A 38 6.42 1.63 3.07
C TYR A 38 6.90 2.14 1.71
N TRP A 39 6.45 3.33 1.29
CA TRP A 39 6.86 3.89 0.00
C TRP A 39 8.27 4.49 0.03
N GLY A 40 8.62 5.24 1.07
CA GLY A 40 9.89 5.94 1.16
C GLY A 40 11.07 4.98 1.34
N LEU A 41 11.15 4.35 2.51
CA LEU A 41 12.27 3.47 2.86
C LEU A 41 12.18 2.10 2.18
N GLY A 42 10.97 1.57 1.99
CA GLY A 42 10.77 0.28 1.33
C GLY A 42 10.88 0.40 -0.19
N ALA A 43 9.83 0.91 -0.82
CA ALA A 43 9.69 0.85 -2.27
C ALA A 43 10.71 1.74 -3.01
N TYR A 44 10.76 3.04 -2.76
CA TYR A 44 11.59 3.96 -3.55
C TYR A 44 13.09 3.73 -3.35
N MET A 45 13.52 3.36 -2.15
CA MET A 45 14.91 2.99 -1.89
C MET A 45 15.34 1.81 -2.77
N VAL A 46 14.53 0.74 -2.80
CA VAL A 46 14.79 -0.44 -3.65
C VAL A 46 14.69 -0.05 -5.12
N LEU A 47 13.61 0.63 -5.52
CA LEU A 47 13.35 0.91 -6.93
C LEU A 47 14.43 1.78 -7.56
N GLY A 48 14.96 2.75 -6.81
CA GLY A 48 16.03 3.64 -7.26
C GLY A 48 17.37 2.93 -7.49
N HIS A 49 17.59 1.78 -6.84
CA HIS A 49 18.86 1.05 -6.92
C HIS A 49 18.76 -0.28 -7.68
N GLN A 50 17.55 -0.83 -7.89
CA GLN A 50 17.39 -2.21 -8.40
C GLN A 50 18.08 -2.46 -9.75
N VAL A 51 18.08 -1.48 -10.67
CA VAL A 51 18.64 -1.64 -12.01
C VAL A 51 20.15 -1.72 -11.91
N LYS A 52 20.75 -0.76 -11.20
CA LYS A 52 22.18 -0.71 -10.88
C LYS A 52 22.62 -1.99 -10.16
N PHE A 53 21.85 -2.43 -9.16
CA PHE A 53 22.10 -3.67 -8.44
C PHE A 53 22.12 -4.89 -9.36
N ALA A 54 21.14 -5.05 -10.23
CA ALA A 54 21.11 -6.17 -11.17
C ALA A 54 22.30 -6.15 -12.14
N GLU A 55 22.69 -4.97 -12.63
CA GLU A 55 23.90 -4.81 -13.44
C GLU A 55 25.18 -5.19 -12.68
N ASP A 56 25.29 -4.77 -11.41
CA ASP A 56 26.44 -5.08 -10.56
C ASP A 56 26.58 -6.58 -10.27
N VAL A 57 25.45 -7.31 -10.26
CA VAL A 57 25.37 -8.77 -10.09
C VAL A 57 25.70 -9.56 -11.38
N GLY A 58 25.88 -8.85 -12.51
CA GLY A 58 26.28 -9.40 -13.80
C GLY A 58 25.16 -9.53 -14.84
N TYR A 59 23.94 -9.05 -14.56
CA TYR A 59 22.88 -9.01 -15.56
C TYR A 59 23.08 -7.87 -16.55
N SER A 60 22.51 -7.99 -17.76
CA SER A 60 22.55 -6.89 -18.73
C SER A 60 21.62 -5.75 -18.33
N GLY A 61 22.01 -4.51 -18.65
CA GLY A 61 21.19 -3.33 -18.38
C GLY A 61 19.82 -3.36 -19.07
N THR A 62 19.74 -3.94 -20.27
CA THR A 62 18.46 -4.13 -20.98
C THR A 62 17.53 -5.10 -20.26
N PHE A 63 18.07 -6.19 -19.72
CA PHE A 63 17.30 -7.14 -18.92
C PHE A 63 16.83 -6.48 -17.62
N ALA A 64 17.72 -5.82 -16.88
CA ALA A 64 17.37 -5.09 -15.65
C ALA A 64 16.29 -4.02 -15.88
N ALA A 65 16.42 -3.22 -16.94
CA ALA A 65 15.42 -2.22 -17.33
C ALA A 65 14.06 -2.86 -17.70
N SER A 66 14.05 -4.03 -18.32
CA SER A 66 12.80 -4.74 -18.65
C SER A 66 12.06 -5.21 -17.39
N VAL A 67 12.77 -5.65 -16.35
CA VAL A 67 12.19 -5.99 -15.05
C VAL A 67 11.58 -4.76 -14.40
N PHE A 68 12.27 -3.61 -14.47
CA PHE A 68 11.71 -2.35 -13.99
C PHE A 68 10.46 -1.92 -14.74
N ALA A 69 10.43 -2.09 -16.06
CA ALA A 69 9.26 -1.81 -16.88
C ALA A 69 8.06 -2.70 -16.50
N LEU A 70 8.30 -4.00 -16.24
CA LEU A 70 7.28 -4.92 -15.76
C LEU A 70 6.68 -4.46 -14.42
N PHE A 71 7.51 -4.00 -13.48
CA PHE A 71 7.03 -3.40 -12.24
C PHE A 71 6.07 -2.22 -12.51
N GLY A 72 6.41 -1.34 -13.46
CA GLY A 72 5.56 -0.22 -13.87
C GLY A 72 4.20 -0.69 -14.41
N ILE A 73 4.18 -1.72 -15.25
CA ILE A 73 2.95 -2.31 -15.80
C ILE A 73 2.07 -2.89 -14.68
N PHE A 74 2.64 -3.68 -13.77
CA PHE A 74 1.90 -4.24 -12.64
C PHE A 74 1.39 -3.17 -11.69
N THR A 75 2.15 -2.09 -11.48
CA THR A 75 1.72 -0.95 -10.67
C THR A 75 0.50 -0.27 -11.29
N ALA A 76 0.53 -0.01 -12.60
CA ALA A 76 -0.60 0.56 -13.32
C ALA A 76 -1.85 -0.35 -13.23
N ALA A 77 -1.67 -1.65 -13.47
CA ALA A 77 -2.76 -2.63 -13.36
C ALA A 77 -3.34 -2.69 -11.93
N GLY A 78 -2.49 -2.64 -10.90
CA GLY A 78 -2.90 -2.63 -9.50
C GLY A 78 -3.74 -1.41 -9.14
N GLN A 79 -3.35 -0.21 -9.61
CA GLN A 79 -4.10 1.02 -9.37
C GLN A 79 -5.48 1.01 -10.03
N LEU A 80 -5.56 0.49 -11.26
CA LEU A 80 -6.83 0.26 -11.96
C LEU A 80 -7.73 -0.74 -11.24
N SER A 81 -7.14 -1.63 -10.45
CA SER A 81 -7.84 -2.66 -9.69
C SER A 81 -8.19 -2.24 -8.26
N SER A 82 -8.10 -0.94 -7.91
CA SER A 82 -8.30 -0.45 -6.54
C SER A 82 -9.66 -0.82 -5.93
N SER A 83 -10.73 -0.90 -6.73
CA SER A 83 -12.07 -1.32 -6.29
C SER A 83 -12.11 -2.75 -5.73
N LEU A 84 -11.17 -3.61 -6.11
CA LEU A 84 -11.07 -4.97 -5.58
C LEU A 84 -10.83 -4.97 -4.06
N SER A 85 -10.14 -3.95 -3.55
CA SER A 85 -9.90 -3.82 -2.11
C SER A 85 -11.17 -3.59 -1.31
N ASP A 86 -12.21 -3.01 -1.91
CA ASP A 86 -13.48 -2.80 -1.21
C ASP A 86 -14.27 -4.11 -1.10
N TRP A 87 -14.03 -5.07 -2.00
CA TRP A 87 -14.67 -6.40 -1.99
C TRP A 87 -13.94 -7.37 -1.04
N ILE A 88 -12.61 -7.38 -1.06
CA ILE A 88 -11.78 -8.25 -0.21
C ILE A 88 -11.73 -7.75 1.24
N GLY A 89 -11.84 -6.43 1.42
CA GLY A 89 -11.68 -5.75 2.71
C GLY A 89 -10.29 -5.11 2.83
N ARG A 90 -10.26 -3.82 3.17
CA ARG A 90 -9.05 -2.97 3.12
C ARG A 90 -7.89 -3.49 3.98
N GLU A 91 -8.18 -3.97 5.20
CA GLU A 91 -7.16 -4.52 6.10
C GLU A 91 -6.51 -5.79 5.54
N LYS A 92 -7.32 -6.68 4.95
CA LYS A 92 -6.82 -7.92 4.33
C LYS A 92 -5.99 -7.60 3.09
N THR A 93 -6.46 -6.69 2.24
CA THR A 93 -5.71 -6.23 1.06
C THR A 93 -4.33 -5.70 1.45
N VAL A 94 -4.26 -4.81 2.44
CA VAL A 94 -2.98 -4.25 2.92
C VAL A 94 -2.09 -5.33 3.53
N THR A 95 -2.64 -6.27 4.29
CA THR A 95 -1.88 -7.37 4.90
C THR A 95 -1.27 -8.28 3.83
N ILE A 96 -2.06 -8.67 2.82
CA ILE A 96 -1.60 -9.49 1.70
C ILE A 96 -0.51 -8.75 0.91
N ALA A 97 -0.71 -7.45 0.62
CA ALA A 97 0.28 -6.63 -0.06
C ALA A 97 1.60 -6.56 0.73
N ALA A 98 1.54 -6.41 2.07
CA ALA A 98 2.72 -6.40 2.92
C ALA A 98 3.46 -7.75 2.90
N ILE A 99 2.75 -8.87 2.96
CA ILE A 99 3.35 -10.22 2.87
C ILE A 99 4.05 -10.40 1.51
N LEU A 100 3.39 -10.00 0.42
CA LEU A 100 3.97 -10.07 -0.92
C LEU A 100 5.22 -9.18 -1.04
N ALA A 101 5.19 -7.97 -0.48
CA ALA A 101 6.34 -7.07 -0.47
C ALA A 101 7.53 -7.66 0.32
N ILE A 102 7.28 -8.27 1.48
CA ILE A 102 8.31 -8.97 2.26
C ILE A 102 8.88 -10.14 1.45
N GLY A 103 8.02 -10.93 0.79
CA GLY A 103 8.45 -12.01 -0.09
C GLY A 103 9.32 -11.53 -1.25
N ALA A 104 8.94 -10.42 -1.89
CA ALA A 104 9.73 -9.80 -2.95
C ALA A 104 11.10 -9.32 -2.46
N LEU A 105 11.16 -8.70 -1.27
CA LEU A 105 12.44 -8.31 -0.64
C LEU A 105 13.30 -9.53 -0.31
N ALA A 106 12.72 -10.60 0.24
CA ALA A 106 13.44 -11.82 0.52
C ALA A 106 14.00 -12.46 -0.76
N ALA A 107 13.22 -12.47 -1.84
CA ALA A 107 13.67 -12.94 -3.15
C ALA A 107 14.82 -12.06 -3.70
N LEU A 108 14.71 -10.73 -3.58
CA LEU A 108 15.75 -9.79 -4.00
C LEU A 108 17.06 -10.00 -3.24
N ILE A 109 16.99 -10.17 -1.91
CA ILE A 109 18.16 -10.44 -1.06
C ILE A 109 18.79 -11.81 -1.37
N SER A 110 17.98 -12.76 -1.86
CA SER A 110 18.46 -14.10 -2.22
C SER A 110 19.17 -14.14 -3.58
N VAL A 111 19.18 -13.05 -4.35
CA VAL A 111 19.92 -12.97 -5.61
C VAL A 111 21.41 -13.15 -5.32
N ARG A 112 22.05 -14.05 -6.06
CA ARG A 112 23.49 -14.32 -5.97
C ARG A 112 24.17 -13.83 -7.23
N ASP A 113 25.43 -13.43 -7.09
CA ASP A 113 26.28 -13.11 -8.22
C ASP A 113 26.32 -14.25 -9.23
N THR A 114 26.24 -13.87 -10.50
CA THR A 114 26.28 -14.80 -11.64
C THR A 114 27.69 -15.07 -12.16
N SER A 115 28.69 -14.51 -11.48
CA SER A 115 30.14 -14.65 -11.73
C SER A 115 30.84 -15.50 -10.68
#